data_AF-A0A967B6K3-F1
#
_entry.id   AF-A0A967B6K3-F1
#
_cell.length_a   1.000
_cell.length_b   1.000
_cell.length_c   1.000
_cell.angle_alpha   90.00
_cell.angle_beta   90.00
_cell.angle_gamma   90.00
#
_symmetry.space_group_name_H-M   'P 1'
#
loop_
_entity.id
_entity.type
_entity.pdbx_description
1 polymer ?
#
loop_
_entity_poly.entity_id
_entity_poly.type
_entity_poly.pdbx_seq_one_letter_code
_entity_poly.pdbx_strand_id
1 'polypeptide(L)'
;MGHDTTKLVTILGPLVELEKQAASCASLEEYHALRRRGEATNTQVLGEIRAFVKEGGFSLQELRGLYYDVLKSPAYADDPEAQANVTAILNEAFEGIAGWSR
;
A
#
# COMPACT_ATOMS: atom_id res chain seq x y z
N MET A 1 11.37 18.36 4.98
CA MET A 1 10.34 18.46 3.93
C MET A 1 9.25 17.49 4.37
N GLY A 2 8.02 17.95 4.63
CA GLY A 2 6.95 17.02 5.00
C GLY A 2 6.67 16.11 3.81
N HIS A 3 6.72 14.80 4.01
CA HIS A 3 6.35 13.85 2.96
C HIS A 3 4.88 14.07 2.58
N ASP A 4 4.53 13.98 1.29
CA ASP A 4 3.13 14.05 0.85
C ASP A 4 2.43 12.71 1.11
N THR A 5 2.27 12.42 2.40
CA THR A 5 1.64 11.20 2.93
C THR A 5 0.18 11.10 2.47
N THR A 6 -0.48 12.24 2.26
CA THR A 6 -1.88 12.31 1.79
C THR A 6 -2.05 11.68 0.41
N LYS A 7 -1.14 11.99 -0.53
CA LYS A 7 -1.17 11.38 -1.86
C LYS A 7 -0.97 9.88 -1.78
N LEU A 8 -0.02 9.40 -0.99
CA LEU A 8 0.25 7.98 -0.85
C LEU A 8 -0.92 7.22 -0.17
N VAL A 9 -1.53 7.81 0.86
CA VAL A 9 -2.76 7.27 1.48
C VAL A 9 -3.89 7.17 0.46
N THR A 10 -4.04 8.16 -0.43
CA THR A 10 -5.06 8.16 -1.48
C THR A 10 -4.82 7.03 -2.50
N ILE A 11 -3.57 6.83 -2.93
CA ILE A 11 -3.20 5.75 -3.86
C ILE A 11 -3.45 4.37 -3.22
N LEU A 12 -3.16 4.21 -1.92
CA LEU A 12 -3.32 2.96 -1.19
C LEU A 12 -4.80 2.54 -1.00
N GLY A 13 -5.70 3.50 -0.84
CA GLY A 13 -7.08 3.28 -0.42
C GLY A 13 -7.82 2.15 -1.16
N PRO A 14 -7.83 2.12 -2.50
CA PRO A 14 -8.50 1.07 -3.27
C PRO A 14 -7.99 -0.35 -2.98
N LEU A 15 -6.68 -0.52 -2.80
CA LEU A 15 -6.09 -1.83 -2.56
C LEU A 15 -6.26 -2.27 -1.09
N VAL A 16 -6.19 -1.34 -0.14
CA VAL A 16 -6.48 -1.63 1.27
C VAL A 16 -7.93 -2.10 1.44
N GLU A 17 -8.87 -1.45 0.77
CA GLU A 17 -10.28 -1.85 0.78
C GLU A 17 -10.49 -3.22 0.12
N LEU A 18 -9.78 -3.50 -0.98
CA LEU A 18 -9.80 -4.82 -1.61
C LEU A 18 -9.30 -5.93 -0.67
N GLU A 19 -8.22 -5.68 0.08
CA GLU A 19 -7.72 -6.64 1.08
C GLU A 19 -8.71 -6.88 2.22
N LYS A 20 -9.40 -5.84 2.70
CA LYS A 20 -10.47 -5.99 3.70
C LYS A 20 -11.63 -6.84 3.19
N GLN A 21 -12.04 -6.64 1.94
CA GLN A 21 -13.07 -7.47 1.30
C GLN A 21 -12.59 -8.92 1.14
N ALA A 22 -11.30 -9.13 0.85
CA ALA A 22 -10.72 -10.45 0.72
C ALA A 22 -10.72 -11.21 2.06
N ALA A 23 -10.42 -10.52 3.17
CA ALA A 23 -10.51 -11.07 4.52
C ALA A 23 -11.94 -11.44 4.93
N SER A 24 -12.94 -10.77 4.33
CA SER A 24 -14.36 -10.97 4.63
C SER A 24 -15.07 -11.99 3.73
N CYS A 25 -14.38 -12.59 2.76
CA CYS A 25 -14.96 -13.58 1.85
C CYS A 25 -15.37 -14.85 2.61
N ALA A 26 -16.60 -15.32 2.41
CA ALA A 26 -17.15 -16.49 3.10
C ALA A 26 -16.79 -17.81 2.40
N SER A 27 -16.29 -17.73 1.15
CA SER A 27 -15.88 -18.90 0.38
C SER A 27 -14.63 -18.64 -0.48
N LEU A 28 -13.97 -19.73 -0.86
CA LEU A 28 -12.82 -19.70 -1.76
C LEU A 28 -13.20 -19.20 -3.17
N GLU A 29 -14.43 -19.47 -3.63
CA GLU A 29 -14.93 -18.99 -4.92
C GLU A 29 -15.09 -17.46 -4.93
N GLU A 30 -15.68 -16.90 -3.86
CA GLU A 30 -15.80 -15.45 -3.67
C GLU A 30 -14.41 -14.78 -3.65
N TYR A 31 -13.48 -15.37 -2.90
CA TYR A 31 -12.10 -14.90 -2.85
C TYR A 31 -11.44 -14.88 -4.23
N HIS A 32 -11.54 -15.96 -5.01
CA HIS A 32 -10.98 -16.00 -6.37
C HIS A 32 -11.67 -15.04 -7.32
N ALA A 33 -12.98 -14.85 -7.21
CA ALA A 33 -13.71 -13.87 -8.00
C ALA A 33 -13.31 -12.43 -7.64
N LEU A 34 -13.06 -12.14 -6.37
CA LEU A 34 -12.56 -10.85 -5.90
C LEU A 34 -11.13 -10.62 -6.42
N ARG A 35 -10.22 -11.57 -6.24
CA ARG A 35 -8.82 -11.47 -6.72
C ARG A 35 -8.73 -11.24 -8.22
N ARG A 36 -9.53 -11.96 -9.04
CA ARG A 36 -9.59 -11.73 -10.50
C ARG A 36 -10.06 -10.34 -10.86
N ARG A 37 -11.05 -9.80 -10.16
CA ARG A 37 -11.57 -8.44 -10.41
C ARG A 37 -10.60 -7.37 -9.92
N GLY A 38 -9.88 -7.65 -8.84
CA GLY A 38 -8.94 -6.73 -8.20
C GLY A 38 -7.53 -6.73 -8.80
N GLU A 39 -7.21 -7.64 -9.74
CA GLU A 39 -5.87 -7.73 -10.34
C GLU A 39 -5.44 -6.42 -11.05
N ALA A 40 -6.38 -5.78 -11.76
CA ALA A 40 -6.16 -4.49 -12.39
C ALA A 40 -5.88 -3.40 -11.34
N THR A 41 -6.66 -3.37 -10.26
CA THR A 41 -6.47 -2.43 -9.14
C THR A 41 -5.13 -2.66 -8.45
N ASN A 42 -4.74 -3.91 -8.20
CA ASN A 42 -3.45 -4.23 -7.58
C ASN A 42 -2.29 -3.73 -8.44
N THR A 43 -2.31 -4.07 -9.73
CA THR A 43 -1.27 -3.64 -10.70
C THR A 43 -1.19 -2.12 -10.78
N GLN A 44 -2.35 -1.44 -10.85
CA GLN A 44 -2.43 0.01 -10.92
C GLN A 44 -1.86 0.66 -9.65
N VAL A 45 -2.34 0.26 -8.47
CA VAL A 45 -1.95 0.86 -7.19
C VAL A 45 -0.45 0.66 -6.93
N LEU A 46 0.07 -0.56 -7.11
CA LEU A 46 1.50 -0.82 -6.96
C LEU A 46 2.34 -0.01 -7.96
N GLY A 47 1.87 0.13 -9.20
CA GLY A 47 2.49 0.96 -10.22
C GLY A 47 2.55 2.44 -9.84
N GLU A 48 1.44 3.00 -9.36
CA GLU A 48 1.33 4.39 -8.93
C GLU A 48 2.22 4.69 -7.71
N ILE A 49 2.28 3.78 -6.72
CA ILE A 49 3.18 3.91 -5.57
C ILE A 49 4.64 3.93 -6.04
N ARG A 50 5.01 2.99 -6.92
CA ARG A 50 6.38 2.93 -7.47
C ARG A 50 6.74 4.18 -8.26
N ALA A 51 5.82 4.71 -9.06
CA ALA A 51 6.01 5.96 -9.81
C ALA A 51 6.20 7.14 -8.85
N PHE A 52 5.30 7.29 -7.87
CA PHE A 52 5.39 8.33 -6.84
C PHE A 52 6.75 8.35 -6.13
N VAL A 53 7.23 7.17 -5.71
CA VAL A 53 8.52 7.07 -5.02
C VAL A 53 9.69 7.41 -5.95
N LYS A 54 9.68 6.89 -7.18
CA LYS A 54 10.77 7.11 -8.14
C LYS A 54 10.85 8.57 -8.59
N GLU A 55 9.70 9.21 -8.84
CA GLU A 55 9.61 10.63 -9.19
C GLU A 55 10.05 11.53 -8.03
N GLY A 56 9.74 11.14 -6.79
CA GLY A 56 10.17 11.87 -5.60
C GLY A 56 11.67 11.78 -5.33
N GLY A 57 12.37 10.80 -5.91
CA GLY A 57 13.82 10.64 -5.75
C GLY A 57 14.24 10.32 -4.31
N PHE A 58 13.37 9.70 -3.52
CA PHE A 58 13.59 9.46 -2.10
C PHE A 58 14.81 8.55 -1.84
N SER A 59 15.61 8.93 -0.84
CA SER A 59 16.60 8.05 -0.23
C SER A 59 15.93 6.94 0.60
N LEU A 60 16.72 5.91 0.97
CA LEU A 60 16.23 4.84 1.86
C LEU A 60 15.69 5.37 3.20
N GLN A 61 16.34 6.39 3.77
CA GLN A 61 15.90 6.98 5.03
C GLN A 61 14.57 7.73 4.87
N GLU A 62 14.39 8.46 3.78
CA GLU A 62 13.15 9.16 3.48
C GLU A 62 12.02 8.17 3.19
N LEU A 63 12.29 7.08 2.47
CA LEU A 63 11.34 5.99 2.27
C LEU A 63 10.88 5.37 3.59
N ARG A 64 11.79 5.15 4.54
CA ARG A 64 11.44 4.68 5.89
C ARG A 64 10.58 5.69 6.63
N GLY A 65 10.92 6.98 6.54
CA GLY A 65 10.10 8.05 7.11
C GLY A 65 8.68 8.04 6.54
N LEU A 66 8.56 8.05 5.22
CA LEU A 66 7.28 7.98 4.49
C LEU A 66 6.48 6.74 4.89
N TYR A 67 7.12 5.58 4.96
CA TYR A 67 6.50 4.33 5.41
C TYR A 67 5.87 4.48 6.80
N TYR A 68 6.62 5.00 7.78
CA TYR A 68 6.11 5.21 9.13
C TYR A 68 5.04 6.30 9.21
N ASP A 69 5.17 7.36 8.41
CA ASP A 69 4.20 8.46 8.36
C ASP A 69 2.85 7.96 7.83
N VAL A 70 2.86 7.09 6.81
CA VAL A 70 1.64 6.47 6.28
C VAL A 70 0.99 5.58 7.34
N LEU A 71 1.75 4.72 8.03
CA LEU A 71 1.18 3.84 9.07
C LEU A 71 0.58 4.63 10.25
N LYS A 72 1.13 5.81 10.55
CA LYS A 72 0.61 6.72 11.59
C LYS A 72 -0.49 7.66 11.09
N SER A 73 -0.83 7.62 9.80
CA SER A 73 -1.93 8.41 9.25
C SER A 73 -3.25 8.03 9.96
N PRO A 74 -4.14 8.99 10.27
CA PRO A 74 -5.46 8.71 10.83
C PRO A 74 -6.29 7.71 10.01
N ALA A 75 -5.98 7.55 8.72
CA ALA A 75 -6.63 6.55 7.87
C ALA A 75 -6.37 5.10 8.32
N TYR A 76 -5.23 4.84 8.98
CA TYR A 76 -4.76 3.48 9.31
C TYR A 76 -4.33 3.34 10.79
N ALA A 77 -4.09 4.43 11.52
CA ALA A 77 -3.50 4.41 12.86
C ALA A 77 -4.30 3.57 13.87
N ASP A 78 -5.62 3.54 13.76
CA ASP A 78 -6.53 2.90 14.72
C ASP A 78 -7.05 1.53 14.25
N ASP A 79 -6.57 1.03 13.10
CA ASP A 79 -7.02 -0.24 12.50
C ASP A 79 -5.82 -1.17 12.25
N PRO A 80 -5.59 -2.17 13.13
CA PRO A 80 -4.47 -3.10 13.01
C PRO A 80 -4.47 -3.92 11.70
N GLU A 81 -5.65 -4.23 11.17
CA GLU A 81 -5.78 -4.99 9.92
C GLU A 81 -5.40 -4.09 8.73
N ALA A 82 -5.86 -2.84 8.73
CA ALA A 82 -5.42 -1.87 7.74
C ALA A 82 -3.90 -1.63 7.80
N GLN A 83 -3.29 -1.57 9.00
CA GLN A 83 -1.84 -1.44 9.12
C GLN A 83 -1.09 -2.64 8.56
N ALA A 84 -1.58 -3.86 8.78
CA ALA A 84 -0.99 -5.07 8.22
C ALA A 84 -1.07 -5.06 6.68
N ASN A 85 -2.23 -4.70 6.13
CA ASN A 85 -2.44 -4.60 4.68
C ASN A 85 -1.55 -3.52 4.06
N VAL A 86 -1.51 -2.32 4.63
CA VAL A 86 -0.64 -1.23 4.18
C VAL A 86 0.84 -1.61 4.25
N THR A 87 1.24 -2.28 5.33
CA THR A 87 2.62 -2.79 5.50
C THR A 87 2.99 -3.74 4.36
N ALA A 88 2.11 -4.69 4.02
CA ALA A 88 2.36 -5.63 2.93
C ALA A 88 2.46 -4.92 1.57
N ILE A 89 1.50 -4.04 1.28
CA ILE A 89 1.44 -3.30 0.01
C ILE A 89 2.67 -2.41 -0.17
N LEU A 90 3.07 -1.65 0.87
CA LEU A 90 4.22 -0.76 0.79
C LEU A 90 5.53 -1.54 0.64
N ASN A 91 5.70 -2.66 1.35
CA ASN A 91 6.89 -3.49 1.19
C ASN A 91 7.00 -4.04 -0.23
N GLU A 92 5.89 -4.53 -0.78
CA GLU A 92 5.87 -5.00 -2.17
C GLU A 92 6.20 -3.88 -3.15
N ALA A 93 5.60 -2.70 -2.98
CA ALA A 93 5.83 -1.56 -3.87
C ALA A 93 7.27 -1.01 -3.76
N PHE A 94 7.84 -0.98 -2.56
CA PHE A 94 9.17 -0.40 -2.33
C PHE A 94 10.31 -1.36 -2.65
N GLU A 95 10.05 -2.66 -2.72
CA GLU A 95 11.06 -3.69 -3.00
C GLU A 95 12.00 -3.29 -4.15
N GLY A 96 13.30 -3.22 -3.84
CA GLY A 96 14.37 -2.88 -4.76
C GLY A 96 14.58 -1.39 -5.03
N ILE A 97 13.73 -0.49 -4.50
CA ILE A 97 13.89 0.95 -4.68
C ILE A 97 14.82 1.51 -3.60
N ALA A 98 15.85 2.26 -4.00
CA ALA A 98 16.82 2.88 -3.10
C ALA A 98 17.44 1.90 -2.07
N GLY A 99 17.56 0.62 -2.41
CA GLY A 99 18.07 -0.42 -1.52
C GLY A 99 17.07 -0.91 -0.47
N TRP A 100 15.78 -0.64 -0.64
CA TRP A 100 14.73 -1.21 0.21
C TRP A 100 14.70 -2.73 0.08
N SER A 101 14.75 -3.40 1.23
CA SER A 101 14.55 -4.83 1.41
C SER A 101 13.62 -5.02 2.60
N ARG A 102 12.58 -5.84 2.41
CA ARG A 102 11.65 -6.26 3.45
C ARG A 102 12.32 -6.84 4.70
#